data_AF-A0A7X6P757-F1
#
_entry.id   AF-A0A7X6P757-F1
#
_cell.length_a   1.000
_cell.length_b   1.000
_cell.length_c   1.000
_cell.angle_alpha   90.00
_cell.angle_beta   90.00
_cell.angle_gamma   90.00
#
_symmetry.space_group_name_H-M   'P 1'
#
loop_
_entity.id
_entity.type
_entity.pdbx_description
1 polymer ?
#
loop_
_entity_poly.entity_id
_entity_poly.type
_entity_poly.pdbx_seq_one_letter_code
_entity_poly.pdbx_strand_id
1 'polypeptide(L)'
;MNIQVAVIVSVSVSVLAFLVALYFFFWVKKQPSSNPEIARVGGFIKKGANTFLKKEYMLLAIFAGVAAVLILLFLPHPIWGEETAKWSWVKNVSMMISYI
;
A
#
# COMPACT_ATOMS: atom_id res chain seq x y z
N MET A 1 -25.65 -11.30 -10.90
CA MET A 1 -25.14 -11.28 -9.52
C MET A 1 -25.39 -9.89 -8.94
N ASN A 2 -25.96 -9.77 -7.75
CA ASN A 2 -26.21 -8.46 -7.13
C ASN A 2 -24.87 -7.81 -6.73
N ILE A 3 -24.67 -6.52 -7.04
CA ILE A 3 -23.45 -5.75 -6.73
C ILE A 3 -23.13 -5.81 -5.23
N GLN A 4 -24.15 -5.75 -4.37
CA GLN A 4 -23.97 -5.84 -2.91
C GLN A 4 -23.34 -7.17 -2.48
N VAL A 5 -23.78 -8.27 -3.10
CA VAL A 5 -23.22 -9.60 -2.84
C VAL A 5 -21.77 -9.66 -3.31
N ALA A 6 -21.47 -9.09 -4.48
CA ALA A 6 -20.10 -9.04 -5.00
C ALA A 6 -19.12 -8.31 -4.06
N VAL A 7 -19.54 -7.17 -3.50
CA VAL A 7 -18.71 -6.36 -2.56
C VAL A 7 -18.48 -7.11 -1.24
N ILE A 8 -19.52 -7.72 -0.68
CA ILE A 8 -19.39 -8.49 0.58
C ILE A 8 -18.43 -9.66 0.38
N VAL A 9 -18.55 -10.37 -0.74
CA VAL A 9 -17.68 -11.51 -1.06
C VAL A 9 -16.24 -11.04 -1.29
N SER A 10 -16.00 -9.98 -2.06
CA SER A 10 -14.64 -9.52 -2.36
C SER A 10 -13.87 -9.07 -1.12
N VAL A 11 -14.52 -8.33 -0.22
CA VAL A 11 -13.93 -7.91 1.07
C VAL A 11 -13.64 -9.14 1.93
N SER A 12 -14.58 -10.07 2.01
CA SER A 12 -14.43 -11.29 2.80
C SER A 12 -13.26 -12.16 2.30
N VAL A 13 -13.16 -12.36 0.99
CA VAL A 13 -12.05 -13.09 0.35
C VAL A 13 -10.71 -12.38 0.59
N SER A 14 -10.67 -11.05 0.51
CA SER A 14 -9.44 -10.27 0.77
C SER A 14 -8.95 -10.47 2.21
N VAL A 15 -9.85 -10.43 3.20
CA VAL A 15 -9.51 -10.70 4.60
C VAL A 15 -9.01 -12.14 4.80
N LEU A 16 -9.70 -13.12 4.21
CA LEU A 16 -9.28 -14.53 4.27
C LEU A 16 -7.90 -14.74 3.65
N ALA A 17 -7.58 -14.06 2.55
CA ALA A 17 -6.25 -14.13 1.93
C ALA A 17 -5.14 -13.65 2.88
N PHE A 18 -5.37 -12.56 3.63
CA PHE A 18 -4.43 -12.12 4.66
C PHE A 18 -4.27 -13.13 5.80
N LEU A 19 -5.35 -13.79 6.23
CA LEU A 19 -5.28 -14.84 7.24
C LEU A 19 -4.46 -16.04 6.75
N VAL A 20 -4.62 -16.45 5.49
CA VAL A 20 -3.82 -17.50 4.87
C VAL A 20 -2.35 -17.08 4.77
N ALA A 21 -2.05 -15.84 4.38
CA ALA A 21 -0.69 -15.31 4.35
C ALA A 21 -0.03 -15.32 5.75
N LEU A 22 -0.77 -14.91 6.79
CA LEU A 22 -0.31 -14.96 8.18
C LEU A 22 -0.07 -16.40 8.65
N TYR A 23 -0.95 -17.33 8.30
CA TYR A 23 -0.78 -18.75 8.59
C TYR A 23 0.55 -19.27 8.00
N PHE A 24 0.80 -19.03 6.71
CA PHE A 24 2.05 -19.45 6.07
C PHE A 24 3.28 -18.76 6.67
N PHE A 25 3.19 -17.47 7.00
CA PHE A 25 4.27 -16.74 7.65
C PHE A 25 4.69 -17.41 8.97
N PHE A 26 3.72 -17.70 9.85
CA PHE A 26 4.02 -18.35 11.13
C PHE A 26 4.48 -19.80 10.96
N TRP A 27 3.91 -20.52 9.98
CA TRP A 27 4.33 -21.88 9.68
C TRP A 27 5.80 -21.95 9.21
N VAL A 28 6.20 -21.11 8.26
CA VAL A 28 7.58 -21.04 7.77
C VAL A 28 8.54 -20.59 8.88
N LYS A 29 8.13 -19.59 9.68
CA LYS A 29 8.95 -19.08 10.79
C LYS A 29 9.27 -20.13 11.86
N LYS A 30 8.40 -21.14 12.04
CA LYS A 30 8.59 -22.24 13.01
C LYS A 30 9.53 -23.34 12.51
N GLN A 31 9.88 -23.36 11.22
CA GLN A 31 10.74 -24.41 10.67
C GLN A 31 12.18 -24.27 11.22
N PRO A 32 12.84 -25.37 11.59
CA PRO A 32 14.19 -25.33 12.15
C PRO A 32 15.22 -24.90 11.09
N SER A 33 16.13 -24.00 11.47
CA SER A 33 17.30 -23.63 10.66
C SER A 33 18.55 -24.24 11.29
N SER A 34 18.86 -25.49 10.93
CA SER A 34 19.92 -26.29 11.57
C SER A 34 21.35 -25.92 11.17
N ASN A 35 21.53 -25.21 10.05
CA ASN A 35 22.85 -24.85 9.56
C ASN A 35 23.24 -23.40 9.96
N PRO A 36 24.27 -23.21 10.81
CA PRO A 36 24.67 -21.89 11.29
C PRO A 36 25.19 -20.97 10.18
N GLU A 37 25.80 -21.53 9.13
CA GLU A 37 26.32 -20.76 8.00
C GLU A 37 25.17 -20.23 7.14
N ILE A 38 24.14 -21.05 6.90
CA ILE A 38 22.91 -20.63 6.19
C ILE A 38 22.20 -19.50 6.97
N ALA A 39 22.09 -19.62 8.29
CA ALA A 39 21.50 -18.59 9.13
C ALA A 39 22.28 -17.26 9.06
N ARG A 40 23.61 -17.34 9.08
CA ARG A 40 24.52 -16.19 8.98
C ARG A 40 24.38 -15.46 7.64
N VAL A 41 24.50 -16.19 6.53
CA VAL A 41 24.41 -15.64 5.17
C VAL A 41 23.00 -15.10 4.90
N GLY A 42 21.96 -15.84 5.29
CA GLY A 42 20.57 -15.40 5.18
C GLY A 42 20.30 -14.10 5.95
N GLY A 43 20.93 -13.93 7.12
CA GLY A 43 20.88 -12.68 7.88
C GLY A 43 21.46 -11.48 7.11
N PHE A 44 22.60 -11.65 6.44
CA PHE A 44 23.19 -10.59 5.62
C PHE A 44 22.34 -10.25 4.40
N ILE A 45 21.79 -11.25 3.70
CA ILE A 45 20.88 -11.04 2.57
C ILE A 45 19.65 -10.26 3.03
N LYS A 46 19.02 -10.67 4.14
CA LYS A 46 17.86 -9.97 4.71
C LYS A 46 18.19 -8.52 5.07
N LYS A 47 19.36 -8.27 5.67
CA LYS A 47 19.81 -6.91 6.01
C LYS A 47 20.04 -6.05 4.77
N GLY A 48 20.65 -6.62 3.73
CA GLY A 48 20.84 -5.96 2.43
C GLY A 48 19.49 -5.62 1.79
N ALA A 49 18.59 -6.59 1.67
CA ALA A 49 17.25 -6.41 1.13
C ALA A 49 16.45 -5.34 1.87
N ASN A 50 16.46 -5.35 3.21
CA ASN A 50 15.79 -4.32 4.01
C ASN A 50 16.37 -2.92 3.79
N THR A 51 17.68 -2.82 3.57
CA THR A 51 18.35 -1.54 3.31
C THR A 51 17.94 -1.00 1.94
N PHE A 52 17.91 -1.87 0.92
CA PHE A 52 17.46 -1.54 -0.42
C PHE A 52 15.98 -1.11 -0.44
N LEU A 53 15.09 -1.93 0.13
CA LEU A 53 13.66 -1.64 0.22
C LEU A 53 13.39 -0.31 0.94
N LYS A 54 14.12 -0.01 2.02
CA LYS A 54 13.98 1.28 2.71
C LYS A 54 14.32 2.47 1.80
N LYS A 55 15.35 2.35 0.98
CA LYS A 55 15.76 3.42 0.05
C LYS A 55 14.76 3.59 -1.09
N GLU A 56 14.33 2.48 -1.67
CA GLU A 56 13.34 2.48 -2.75
C GLU A 56 11.98 3.01 -2.28
N TYR A 57 11.48 2.52 -1.14
CA TYR A 57 10.18 2.93 -0.62
C TYR A 57 10.18 4.39 -0.15
N MET A 58 11.33 4.92 0.31
CA MET A 58 11.47 6.34 0.60
C MET A 58 11.34 7.18 -0.67
N LEU A 59 11.98 6.77 -1.77
CA LEU A 59 11.87 7.48 -3.05
C LEU A 59 10.43 7.40 -3.60
N LEU A 60 9.82 6.21 -3.57
CA LEU A 60 8.43 6.00 -3.98
C LEU A 60 7.45 6.80 -3.11
N ALA A 61 7.66 6.88 -1.80
CA ALA A 61 6.82 7.65 -0.89
C ALA A 61 6.90 9.16 -1.18
N ILE A 62 8.10 9.68 -1.48
CA ILE A 62 8.26 11.08 -1.90
C ILE A 62 7.52 11.31 -3.22
N PHE A 63 7.73 10.45 -4.22
CA PHE A 63 7.06 10.57 -5.51
C PHE A 63 5.53 10.53 -5.37
N ALA A 64 5.01 9.53 -4.65
CA ALA A 64 3.58 9.38 -4.42
C ALA A 64 3.02 10.56 -3.60
N GLY A 65 3.76 11.07 -2.62
CA GLY A 65 3.38 12.25 -1.84
C GLY A 65 3.28 13.51 -2.71
N VAL A 66 4.26 13.75 -3.59
CA VAL A 66 4.21 14.88 -4.53
C VAL A 66 3.01 14.73 -5.48
N ALA A 67 2.79 13.54 -6.04
CA ALA A 67 1.64 13.27 -6.90
C ALA A 67 0.30 13.49 -6.15
N ALA A 68 0.19 13.04 -4.90
CA ALA A 68 -0.99 13.26 -4.07
C ALA A 68 -1.26 14.75 -3.84
N VAL A 69 -0.21 15.54 -3.57
CA VAL A 69 -0.33 17.01 -3.47
C VAL A 69 -0.81 17.60 -4.78
N LEU A 70 -0.23 17.20 -5.93
CA LEU A 70 -0.66 17.69 -7.23
C LEU A 70 -2.12 17.31 -7.54
N ILE A 71 -2.54 16.09 -7.23
CA ILE A 71 -3.94 15.65 -7.37
C ILE A 71 -4.85 16.51 -6.51
N LEU A 72 -4.49 16.73 -5.25
CA LEU A 72 -5.27 17.57 -4.34
C LEU A 72 -5.40 19.00 -4.86
N LEU A 73 -4.32 19.57 -5.41
CA LEU A 73 -4.30 20.98 -5.82
C LEU A 73 -4.96 21.22 -7.18
N PHE A 74 -4.90 20.25 -8.11
CA PHE A 74 -5.27 20.46 -9.50
C PHE A 74 -6.44 19.59 -10.02
N LEU A 75 -6.78 18.47 -9.36
CA LEU A 75 -7.75 17.51 -9.87
C LEU A 75 -9.00 17.42 -8.98
N PRO A 76 -10.22 17.58 -9.54
CA PRO A 76 -10.54 17.58 -10.98
C PRO A 76 -10.30 18.94 -11.65
N HIS A 77 -10.29 20.00 -10.85
CA HIS A 77 -9.99 21.37 -11.23
C HIS A 77 -9.19 22.02 -10.10
N PRO A 78 -8.46 23.13 -10.37
CA PRO A 78 -7.66 23.80 -9.35
C PRO A 78 -8.50 24.22 -8.13
N ILE A 79 -7.99 24.01 -6.91
CA ILE A 79 -8.77 24.29 -5.69
C ILE A 79 -9.05 25.78 -5.48
N TRP A 80 -8.30 26.67 -6.14
CA TRP A 80 -8.37 28.13 -5.99
C TRP A 80 -9.02 28.85 -7.17
N GLY A 81 -9.85 28.17 -7.98
CA GLY A 81 -10.53 28.76 -9.14
C GLY A 81 -11.98 29.19 -8.87
N GLU A 82 -12.54 30.01 -9.78
CA GLU A 82 -13.97 30.34 -9.77
C GLU A 82 -14.86 29.08 -9.89
N GLU A 83 -14.35 28.02 -10.51
CA GLU A 83 -14.99 26.70 -10.57
C GLU A 83 -15.16 26.03 -9.19
N THR A 84 -14.35 26.39 -8.19
CA THR A 84 -14.50 25.92 -6.81
C THR A 84 -15.78 26.48 -6.16
N ALA A 85 -16.30 27.62 -6.62
CA ALA A 85 -17.60 28.12 -6.14
C ALA A 85 -18.78 27.23 -6.61
N LYS A 86 -18.59 26.47 -7.69
CA LYS A 86 -19.57 25.54 -8.28
C LYS A 86 -19.43 24.11 -7.74
N TRP A 87 -18.24 23.71 -7.25
CA TRP A 87 -17.94 22.35 -6.79
C TRP A 87 -17.26 22.32 -5.41
N SER A 88 -17.65 21.38 -4.55
CA SER A 88 -17.02 21.22 -3.23
C SER A 88 -15.60 20.65 -3.33
N TRP A 89 -14.65 21.26 -2.59
CA TRP A 89 -13.25 20.79 -2.44
C TRP A 89 -13.13 19.32 -2.00
N VAL A 90 -14.19 18.77 -1.40
CA VAL A 90 -14.32 17.36 -1.03
C VAL A 90 -14.00 16.41 -2.20
N LYS A 91 -14.27 16.79 -3.45
CA LYS A 91 -13.94 15.96 -4.63
C LYS A 91 -12.43 15.81 -4.84
N ASN A 92 -11.66 16.89 -4.68
CA ASN A 92 -10.19 16.85 -4.80
C ASN A 92 -9.60 15.94 -3.72
N VAL A 93 -10.10 16.09 -2.48
CA VAL A 93 -9.71 15.22 -1.36
C VAL A 93 -10.10 13.76 -1.63
N SER A 94 -11.29 13.49 -2.15
CA SER A 94 -11.73 12.13 -2.46
C SER A 94 -10.84 11.45 -3.52
N MET A 95 -10.37 12.19 -4.52
CA MET A 95 -9.47 11.64 -5.53
C MET A 95 -8.05 11.46 -5.02
N MET A 96 -7.55 12.40 -4.22
CA MET A 96 -6.25 12.23 -3.55
C MET A 96 -6.27 10.98 -2.65
N ILE A 97 -7.33 10.79 -1.85
CA ILE A 97 -7.44 9.61 -0.98
C ILE A 97 -7.60 8.32 -1.79
N SER A 98 -8.34 8.35 -2.90
CA SER A 98 -8.50 7.17 -3.76
C SER A 98 -7.20 6.76 -4.46
N TYR A 99 -6.24 7.69 -4.60
CA TYR A 99 -4.93 7.46 -5.20
C TYR A 99 -3.93 6.81 -4.23
N ILE A 100 -4.04 7.09 -2.93
CA ILE A 100 -3.15 6.57 -1.87
C ILE A 100 -3.63 5.20 -1.41
#